data_AF-A0A938MBA0-F1
#
_entry.id   AF-A0A938MBA0-F1
#
_cell.length_a   1.000
_cell.length_b   1.000
_cell.length_c   1.000
_cell.angle_alpha   90.00
_cell.angle_beta   90.00
_cell.angle_gamma   90.00
#
_symmetry.space_group_name_H-M   'P 1'
#
loop_
_entity.id
_entity.type
_entity.pdbx_description
1 polymer ?
#
loop_
_entity_poly.entity_id
_entity_poly.type
_entity_poly.pdbx_seq_one_letter_code
_entity_poly.pdbx_strand_id
1 'polypeptide(L)'
;EFGVKFDVDYDRDKLFGLASYLVAHGGFTYFGFGSHPYQHVEKQWFKAIEHDIGEPKGPYAVFAEGTSGRADAKNLLANGDFEAADSQGNPADWTAAEPVELDATVKRSGKFSAKIASADPQINNINKQYVKLKPRTTYTLVAWLKTENVVGSPGAQVYPHEFDDMAGGGQMITATGTSDWKEYRHVFTTAEDAEGRINFRIFGATGTAWFDDVQLVEGAAIRWQVFSREFTKGLVLVKPNVGGPTGDETATTHKLPVLFRPLRADGTLGDAISEVNLRNAEAAVLARQP
;
A
#
# COMPACT_ATOMS: atom_id res chain seq x y z
N GLU A 1 9.02 5.84 -3.49
CA GLU A 1 10.18 5.33 -4.24
C GLU A 1 9.67 4.63 -5.50
N PHE A 2 9.88 5.21 -6.68
CA PHE A 2 9.55 4.55 -7.96
C PHE A 2 10.76 3.67 -8.33
N GLY A 3 10.72 2.37 -8.02
CA GLY A 3 11.87 1.48 -8.26
C GLY A 3 11.72 0.02 -7.82
N VAL A 4 10.58 -0.38 -7.26
CA VAL A 4 10.31 -1.80 -6.93
C VAL A 4 9.84 -2.51 -8.21
N LYS A 5 10.48 -3.64 -8.57
CA LYS A 5 10.06 -4.48 -9.68
C LYS A 5 8.79 -5.24 -9.27
N PHE A 6 7.70 -5.01 -9.99
CA PHE A 6 6.44 -5.74 -9.79
C PHE A 6 6.35 -6.93 -10.74
N ASP A 7 5.63 -7.98 -10.32
CA ASP A 7 5.29 -9.11 -11.19
C ASP A 7 4.17 -8.71 -12.15
N VAL A 8 4.52 -7.97 -13.19
CA VAL A 8 3.62 -7.47 -14.24
C VAL A 8 4.23 -7.74 -15.62
N ASP A 9 3.40 -7.75 -16.66
CA ASP A 9 3.89 -7.95 -18.03
C ASP A 9 4.85 -6.82 -18.47
N TYR A 10 5.73 -7.16 -19.41
CA TYR A 10 6.84 -6.30 -19.79
C TYR A 10 6.41 -5.00 -20.49
N ASP A 11 5.27 -4.99 -21.17
CA ASP A 11 4.77 -3.77 -21.84
C ASP A 11 4.10 -2.83 -20.85
N ARG A 12 3.39 -3.37 -19.85
CA ARG A 12 2.90 -2.61 -18.71
C ARG A 12 4.03 -1.97 -17.92
N ASP A 13 5.11 -2.71 -17.65
CA ASP A 13 6.28 -2.17 -16.93
C ASP A 13 6.94 -1.01 -17.69
N LYS A 14 7.15 -1.14 -19.01
CA LYS A 14 7.68 -0.06 -19.86
C LYS A 14 6.83 1.21 -19.81
N LEU A 15 5.51 1.07 -20.00
CA LEU A 15 4.59 2.21 -19.98
C LEU A 15 4.49 2.84 -18.60
N PHE A 16 4.49 2.04 -17.53
CA PHE A 16 4.54 2.54 -16.17
C PHE A 16 5.80 3.36 -15.92
N GLY A 17 6.96 2.86 -16.35
CA GLY A 17 8.23 3.59 -16.27
C GLY A 17 8.19 4.92 -17.02
N LEU A 18 7.78 4.91 -18.29
CA LEU A 18 7.70 6.12 -19.11
C LEU A 18 6.71 7.13 -18.53
N ALA A 19 5.52 6.68 -18.12
CA ALA A 19 4.52 7.55 -17.52
C ALA A 19 5.00 8.14 -16.19
N SER A 20 5.66 7.35 -15.35
CA SER A 20 6.26 7.83 -14.09
C SER A 20 7.32 8.90 -14.36
N TYR A 21 8.16 8.70 -15.39
CA TYR A 21 9.07 9.73 -15.86
C TYR A 21 8.30 10.98 -16.31
N LEU A 22 7.30 10.85 -17.18
CA LEU A 22 6.53 11.99 -17.70
C LEU A 22 5.75 12.75 -16.60
N VAL A 23 5.36 12.08 -15.52
CA VAL A 23 4.74 12.74 -14.36
C VAL A 23 5.78 13.51 -13.53
N ALA A 24 6.99 12.97 -13.35
CA ALA A 24 8.00 13.50 -12.44
C ALA A 24 9.13 14.31 -13.10
N HIS A 25 9.29 14.26 -14.43
CA HIS A 25 10.46 14.82 -15.11
C HIS A 25 10.52 16.35 -15.05
N GLY A 26 11.74 16.85 -14.91
CA GLY A 26 12.12 18.25 -15.06
C GLY A 26 13.23 18.40 -16.09
N GLY A 27 13.81 19.59 -16.21
CA GLY A 27 14.83 19.90 -17.25
C GLY A 27 16.16 19.11 -17.16
N PHE A 28 16.34 18.26 -16.15
CA PHE A 28 17.60 17.53 -15.87
C PHE A 28 17.41 16.04 -15.58
N THR A 29 16.25 15.44 -15.86
CA THR A 29 15.99 14.03 -15.60
C THR A 29 16.10 13.20 -16.89
N TYR A 30 16.80 12.06 -16.84
CA TYR A 30 16.87 11.07 -17.92
C TYR A 30 16.01 9.84 -17.60
N PHE A 31 15.45 9.20 -18.63
CA PHE A 31 14.69 7.97 -18.50
C PHE A 31 15.54 6.76 -18.92
N GLY A 32 15.50 5.68 -18.14
CA GLY A 32 16.08 4.39 -18.48
C GLY A 32 15.25 3.25 -17.87
N PHE A 33 15.17 2.10 -18.54
CA PHE A 33 14.47 0.91 -18.08
C PHE A 33 15.36 -0.34 -18.23
N GLY A 34 15.24 -1.37 -17.38
CA GLY A 34 16.16 -2.51 -17.41
C GLY A 34 15.92 -3.54 -16.30
N SER A 35 16.72 -4.62 -16.26
CA SER A 35 16.61 -5.63 -15.20
C SER A 35 17.20 -5.09 -13.89
N HIS A 36 16.48 -5.26 -12.79
CA HIS A 36 16.95 -4.87 -11.45
C HIS A 36 17.79 -6.01 -10.82
N PRO A 37 18.88 -5.72 -10.07
CA PRO A 37 19.44 -4.38 -9.83
C PRO A 37 19.99 -3.76 -11.10
N TYR A 38 19.92 -2.43 -11.21
CA TYR A 38 20.27 -1.59 -12.38
C TYR A 38 21.70 -1.78 -12.94
N GLN A 39 22.41 -2.82 -12.51
CA GLN A 39 23.67 -3.31 -13.07
C GLN A 39 23.55 -3.75 -14.53
N HIS A 40 22.34 -4.06 -15.02
CA HIS A 40 22.10 -4.51 -16.40
C HIS A 40 20.94 -3.76 -17.07
N VAL A 41 21.15 -2.47 -17.38
CA VAL A 41 20.32 -1.74 -18.35
C VAL A 41 20.64 -2.29 -19.73
N GLU A 42 19.83 -3.23 -20.22
CA GLU A 42 20.04 -3.83 -21.55
C GLU A 42 19.45 -2.99 -22.69
N LYS A 43 18.47 -2.11 -22.39
CA LYS A 43 17.79 -1.26 -23.39
C LYS A 43 17.39 0.08 -22.77
N GLN A 44 17.77 1.18 -23.38
CA GLN A 44 17.39 2.53 -22.92
C GLN A 44 16.14 3.08 -23.63
N TRP A 45 15.62 2.35 -24.63
CA TRP A 45 14.70 2.91 -25.61
C TRP A 45 13.59 1.94 -26.03
N PHE A 46 12.34 2.42 -26.07
CA PHE A 46 11.21 1.73 -26.70
C PHE A 46 10.33 2.74 -27.45
N LYS A 47 9.57 2.27 -28.44
CA LYS A 47 8.97 3.14 -29.47
C LYS A 47 7.99 4.18 -28.94
N ALA A 48 7.30 3.91 -27.84
CA ALA A 48 6.40 4.90 -27.22
C ALA A 48 7.11 6.21 -26.82
N ILE A 49 8.40 6.17 -26.48
CA ILE A 49 9.18 7.37 -26.09
C ILE A 49 9.24 8.39 -27.26
N GLU A 50 9.18 7.91 -28.50
CA GLU A 50 9.25 8.75 -29.70
C GLU A 50 7.92 9.48 -29.99
N HIS A 51 6.83 9.13 -29.30
CA HIS A 51 5.53 9.75 -29.53
C HIS A 51 5.45 11.13 -28.87
N ASP A 52 5.28 12.16 -29.68
CA ASP A 52 5.18 13.54 -29.21
C ASP A 52 3.81 13.83 -28.57
N ILE A 53 3.76 13.82 -27.24
CA ILE A 53 2.60 14.25 -26.45
C ILE A 53 2.63 15.75 -26.10
N GLY A 54 3.62 16.49 -26.61
CA GLY A 54 3.77 17.93 -26.43
C GLY A 54 4.53 18.34 -25.16
N GLU A 55 4.41 19.61 -24.80
CA GLU A 55 5.06 20.20 -23.63
C GLU A 55 4.17 20.09 -22.38
N PRO A 56 4.75 19.90 -21.17
CA PRO A 56 3.97 19.86 -19.95
C PRO A 56 3.31 21.22 -19.68
N LYS A 57 2.01 21.22 -19.38
CA LYS A 57 1.26 22.45 -19.07
C LYS A 57 1.45 22.95 -17.63
N GLY A 58 2.10 22.16 -16.79
CA GLY A 58 2.28 22.46 -15.37
C GLY A 58 2.92 21.30 -14.58
N PRO A 59 2.94 21.39 -13.25
CA PRO A 59 3.32 20.27 -12.39
C PRO A 59 2.29 19.14 -12.46
N TYR A 60 2.64 17.98 -11.89
CA TYR A 60 1.67 16.91 -11.69
C TYR A 60 0.64 17.28 -10.61
N ALA A 61 -0.50 16.60 -10.61
CA ALA A 61 -1.58 16.75 -9.63
C ALA A 61 -2.23 15.40 -9.32
N VAL A 62 -3.00 15.32 -8.23
CA VAL A 62 -3.89 14.17 -7.98
C VAL A 62 -5.08 14.27 -8.92
N PHE A 63 -5.25 13.26 -9.78
CA PHE A 63 -6.36 13.14 -10.72
C PHE A 63 -7.60 12.54 -10.06
N ALA A 64 -7.39 11.48 -9.28
CA ALA A 64 -8.43 10.78 -8.54
C ALA A 64 -7.80 10.09 -7.33
N GLU A 65 -8.57 9.92 -6.28
CA GLU A 65 -8.18 9.13 -5.12
C GLU A 65 -9.39 8.43 -4.53
N GLY A 66 -9.13 7.38 -3.78
CA GLY A 66 -10.19 6.63 -3.13
C GLY A 66 -9.63 5.50 -2.27
N THR A 67 -10.53 4.77 -1.66
CA THR A 67 -10.22 3.53 -0.95
C THR A 67 -10.98 2.42 -1.65
N SER A 68 -10.27 1.40 -2.14
CA SER A 68 -10.94 0.16 -2.55
C SER A 68 -11.44 -0.57 -1.30
N GLY A 69 -12.36 -1.52 -1.44
CA GLY A 69 -12.92 -2.26 -0.31
C GLY A 69 -14.11 -1.57 0.37
N ARG A 70 -14.98 -2.36 1.00
CA ARG A 70 -16.25 -1.91 1.57
C ARG A 70 -16.01 -1.21 2.91
N ALA A 71 -16.45 0.04 3.04
CA ALA A 71 -16.37 0.81 4.29
C ALA A 71 -17.05 0.11 5.49
N ASP A 72 -17.97 -0.83 5.22
CA ASP A 72 -18.73 -1.60 6.22
C ASP A 72 -18.29 -3.07 6.32
N ALA A 73 -17.07 -3.42 5.89
CA ALA A 73 -16.58 -4.78 6.02
C ALA A 73 -16.46 -5.16 7.51
N LYS A 74 -17.09 -6.28 7.89
CA LYS A 74 -17.03 -6.82 9.26
C LYS A 74 -15.57 -7.08 9.65
N ASN A 75 -15.13 -6.52 10.78
CA ASN A 75 -13.84 -6.88 11.36
C ASN A 75 -13.86 -8.35 11.79
N LEU A 76 -12.87 -9.12 11.34
CA LEU A 76 -12.70 -10.53 11.67
C LEU A 76 -11.91 -10.74 12.98
N LEU A 77 -11.32 -9.68 13.53
CA LEU A 77 -10.72 -9.68 14.86
C LEU A 77 -11.78 -9.36 15.92
N ALA A 78 -11.76 -10.08 17.03
CA ALA A 78 -12.43 -9.70 18.25
C ALA A 78 -11.64 -8.60 18.97
N ASN A 79 -12.36 -7.63 19.56
CA ASN A 79 -11.76 -6.55 20.37
C ASN A 79 -10.55 -5.86 19.71
N GLY A 80 -10.62 -5.62 18.40
CA GLY A 80 -9.55 -4.94 17.65
C GLY A 80 -9.48 -3.43 17.93
N ASP A 81 -10.55 -2.85 18.46
CA ASP A 81 -10.65 -1.50 19.01
C ASP A 81 -10.19 -1.40 20.48
N PHE A 82 -9.86 -2.53 21.11
CA PHE A 82 -9.34 -2.60 22.48
C PHE A 82 -10.25 -2.03 23.57
N GLU A 83 -11.56 -1.96 23.33
CA GLU A 83 -12.53 -1.40 24.27
C GLU A 83 -12.89 -2.33 25.44
N ALA A 84 -12.50 -3.61 25.35
CA ALA A 84 -12.74 -4.61 26.38
C ALA A 84 -11.43 -5.06 27.06
N ALA A 85 -11.48 -5.17 28.39
CA ALA A 85 -10.40 -5.69 29.22
C ALA A 85 -10.76 -7.09 29.78
N ASP A 86 -9.78 -7.97 29.91
CA ASP A 86 -9.93 -9.23 30.63
C ASP A 86 -9.89 -9.03 32.16
N SER A 87 -9.98 -10.12 32.93
CA SER A 87 -9.94 -10.07 34.41
C SER A 87 -8.61 -9.57 34.97
N GLN A 88 -7.55 -9.51 34.15
CA GLN A 88 -6.21 -9.09 34.50
C GLN A 88 -5.94 -7.65 34.04
N GLY A 89 -6.90 -7.01 33.35
CA GLY A 89 -6.76 -5.66 32.81
C GLY A 89 -6.03 -5.60 31.45
N ASN A 90 -5.75 -6.75 30.84
CA ASN A 90 -5.16 -6.81 29.50
C ASN A 90 -6.26 -6.70 28.43
N PRO A 91 -5.91 -6.42 27.16
CA PRO A 91 -6.89 -6.45 26.08
C PRO A 91 -7.59 -7.81 25.98
N ALA A 92 -8.91 -7.84 26.18
CA ALA A 92 -9.70 -9.07 26.07
C ALA A 92 -9.58 -9.69 24.66
N ASP A 93 -9.74 -11.01 24.55
CA ASP A 93 -9.65 -11.77 23.29
C ASP A 93 -8.27 -11.76 22.59
N TRP A 94 -7.28 -11.08 23.17
CA TRP A 94 -5.89 -11.14 22.74
C TRP A 94 -5.05 -11.97 23.71
N THR A 95 -4.12 -12.77 23.17
CA THR A 95 -3.00 -13.23 23.98
C THR A 95 -2.07 -12.05 24.20
N ALA A 96 -2.09 -11.51 25.42
CA ALA A 96 -1.26 -10.39 25.83
C ALA A 96 0.08 -10.87 26.39
N ALA A 97 1.14 -10.13 26.09
CA ALA A 97 2.47 -10.28 26.68
C ALA A 97 2.92 -8.94 27.24
N GLU A 98 3.39 -8.92 28.49
CA GLU A 98 3.93 -7.71 29.12
C GLU A 98 4.98 -7.06 28.20
N PRO A 99 5.10 -5.73 28.13
CA PRO A 99 4.42 -4.73 28.95
C PRO A 99 3.18 -4.13 28.28
N VAL A 100 2.36 -4.93 27.56
CA VAL A 100 1.13 -4.39 26.97
C VAL A 100 0.14 -3.97 28.06
N GLU A 101 -0.48 -2.80 27.88
CA GLU A 101 -1.53 -2.29 28.76
C GLU A 101 -2.61 -1.54 27.98
N LEU A 102 -3.81 -1.39 28.55
CA LEU A 102 -4.86 -0.52 27.99
C LEU A 102 -4.67 0.91 28.51
N ASP A 103 -4.52 1.88 27.60
CA ASP A 103 -4.34 3.29 27.93
C ASP A 103 -5.63 4.08 27.69
N ALA A 104 -6.19 4.66 28.75
CA ALA A 104 -7.41 5.48 28.68
C ALA A 104 -7.16 6.95 28.30
N THR A 105 -5.90 7.38 28.26
CA THR A 105 -5.50 8.77 28.04
C THR A 105 -5.18 9.02 26.56
N VAL A 106 -4.27 8.22 26.00
CA VAL A 106 -3.86 8.27 24.60
C VAL A 106 -4.59 7.16 23.87
N LYS A 107 -5.52 7.55 22.99
CA LYS A 107 -6.43 6.66 22.25
C LYS A 107 -6.84 7.32 20.96
N ARG A 108 -7.12 6.54 19.91
CA ARG A 108 -7.57 7.05 18.61
C ARG A 108 -9.08 7.12 18.58
N SER A 109 -9.76 6.09 19.09
CA SER A 109 -11.21 6.08 19.25
C SER A 109 -11.60 5.53 20.63
N GLY A 110 -12.90 5.42 20.90
CA GLY A 110 -13.41 4.79 22.11
C GLY A 110 -12.84 5.34 23.43
N LYS A 111 -12.60 4.42 24.36
CA LYS A 111 -12.13 4.64 25.73
C LYS A 111 -10.68 4.22 25.90
N PHE A 112 -10.18 3.26 25.13
CA PHE A 112 -8.86 2.68 25.33
C PHE A 112 -8.09 2.53 24.02
N SER A 113 -6.77 2.40 24.13
CA SER A 113 -5.93 1.81 23.08
C SER A 113 -4.92 0.86 23.71
N ALA A 114 -4.34 -0.06 22.93
CA ALA A 114 -3.26 -0.90 23.42
C ALA A 114 -1.93 -0.14 23.37
N LYS A 115 -1.25 -0.04 24.51
CA LYS A 115 0.05 0.63 24.64
C LYS A 115 1.15 -0.37 24.92
N ILE A 116 2.31 -0.16 24.31
CA ILE A 116 3.55 -0.89 24.62
C ILE A 116 4.66 0.13 24.83
N ALA A 117 5.32 0.07 25.97
CA ALA A 117 6.55 0.81 26.24
C ALA A 117 7.73 -0.17 26.28
N SER A 118 8.62 -0.11 25.28
CA SER A 118 9.82 -0.94 25.21
C SER A 118 11.05 -0.17 25.67
N ALA A 119 11.73 -0.68 26.69
CA ALA A 119 13.00 -0.14 27.19
C ALA A 119 14.24 -0.82 26.59
N ASP A 120 14.07 -2.00 25.97
CA ASP A 120 15.16 -2.83 25.46
C ASP A 120 14.80 -3.35 24.06
N PRO A 121 15.60 -3.04 23.02
CA PRO A 121 15.32 -3.48 21.65
C PRO A 121 15.38 -5.01 21.46
N GLN A 122 15.92 -5.77 22.43
CA GLN A 122 15.97 -7.24 22.41
C GLN A 122 14.68 -7.89 22.93
N ILE A 123 13.81 -7.15 23.62
CA ILE A 123 12.52 -7.68 24.08
C ILE A 123 11.64 -7.99 22.86
N ASN A 124 11.23 -9.25 22.74
CA ASN A 124 10.42 -9.75 21.63
C ASN A 124 9.10 -10.35 22.13
N ASN A 125 8.30 -9.51 22.78
CA ASN A 125 7.00 -9.91 23.32
C ASN A 125 5.92 -9.70 22.27
N ILE A 126 5.17 -10.77 21.98
CA ILE A 126 4.22 -10.82 20.87
C ILE A 126 2.82 -10.90 21.43
N ASN A 127 2.01 -9.88 21.13
CA ASN A 127 0.58 -9.90 21.36
C ASN A 127 -0.12 -10.43 20.12
N LYS A 128 -1.10 -11.33 20.28
CA LYS A 128 -1.66 -12.06 19.13
C LYS A 128 -3.10 -12.49 19.29
N GLN A 129 -3.77 -12.63 18.16
CA GLN A 129 -5.08 -13.28 18.04
C GLN A 129 -5.05 -14.27 16.88
N TYR A 130 -5.43 -15.53 17.16
CA TYR A 130 -5.55 -16.55 16.13
C TYR A 130 -6.83 -16.35 15.34
N VAL A 131 -6.74 -16.54 14.02
CA VAL A 131 -7.87 -16.39 13.10
C VAL A 131 -7.89 -17.55 12.11
N LYS A 132 -9.11 -17.92 11.70
CA LYS A 132 -9.35 -18.87 10.61
C LYS A 132 -10.00 -18.14 9.45
N LEU A 133 -9.28 -18.05 8.34
CA LEU A 133 -9.68 -17.33 7.14
C LEU A 133 -10.12 -18.30 6.04
N LYS A 134 -10.61 -17.76 4.93
CA LYS A 134 -10.94 -18.55 3.74
C LYS A 134 -9.65 -18.84 2.96
N PRO A 135 -9.49 -20.04 2.38
CA PRO A 135 -8.40 -20.33 1.44
C PRO A 135 -8.44 -19.41 0.22
N ARG A 136 -7.27 -19.13 -0.38
CA ARG A 136 -7.10 -18.36 -1.63
C ARG A 136 -7.88 -17.04 -1.66
N THR A 137 -7.97 -16.36 -0.52
CA THR A 137 -8.81 -15.18 -0.35
C THR A 137 -7.96 -14.00 0.08
N THR A 138 -8.19 -12.85 -0.55
CA THR A 138 -7.49 -11.61 -0.21
C THR A 138 -8.10 -10.97 1.04
N TYR A 139 -7.25 -10.47 1.92
CA TYR A 139 -7.61 -9.74 3.13
C TYR A 139 -6.78 -8.47 3.27
N THR A 140 -7.32 -7.50 4.00
CA THR A 140 -6.61 -6.28 4.40
C THR A 140 -6.54 -6.21 5.92
N LEU A 141 -5.32 -6.14 6.42
CA LEU A 141 -5.01 -5.74 7.78
C LEU A 141 -4.89 -4.22 7.84
N VAL A 142 -5.69 -3.59 8.70
CA VAL A 142 -5.67 -2.15 8.97
C VAL A 142 -5.28 -1.95 10.43
N ALA A 143 -4.44 -0.96 10.72
CA ALA A 143 -4.11 -0.59 12.09
C ALA A 143 -3.81 0.90 12.21
N TRP A 144 -4.30 1.54 13.27
CA TRP A 144 -3.89 2.89 13.64
C TRP A 144 -2.75 2.79 14.64
N LEU A 145 -1.62 3.43 14.32
CA LEU A 145 -0.46 3.50 15.21
C LEU A 145 -0.15 4.95 15.54
N LYS A 146 0.18 5.20 16.80
CA LYS A 146 0.85 6.40 17.28
C LYS A 146 2.19 5.98 17.89
N THR A 147 3.24 6.76 17.67
CA THR A 147 4.56 6.45 18.21
C THR A 147 5.16 7.65 18.93
N GLU A 148 5.88 7.38 20.01
CA GLU A 148 6.67 8.36 20.74
C GLU A 148 8.08 7.79 20.96
N ASN A 149 9.06 8.47 20.38
CA ASN A 149 10.48 8.14 20.50
C ASN A 149 10.79 6.66 20.20
N VAL A 150 10.14 6.09 19.18
CA VAL A 150 10.44 4.71 18.77
C VAL A 150 11.76 4.68 18.00
N VAL A 151 12.85 4.28 18.64
CA VAL A 151 14.21 4.33 18.09
C VAL A 151 14.76 2.92 17.88
N GLY A 152 15.14 2.63 16.64
CA GLY A 152 15.63 1.31 16.22
C GLY A 152 14.91 0.82 14.97
N SER A 153 15.09 -0.45 14.63
CA SER A 153 14.46 -1.11 13.49
C SER A 153 14.26 -2.60 13.82
N PRO A 154 13.07 -3.19 13.55
CA PRO A 154 11.99 -2.63 12.73
C PRO A 154 11.00 -1.67 13.42
N GLY A 155 10.99 -1.58 14.76
CA GLY A 155 10.09 -0.65 15.48
C GLY A 155 8.77 -1.27 15.93
N ALA A 156 7.74 -0.44 16.02
CA ALA A 156 6.36 -0.86 16.29
C ALA A 156 5.79 -1.60 15.08
N GLN A 157 5.12 -2.72 15.28
CA GLN A 157 4.76 -3.67 14.24
C GLN A 157 3.33 -4.19 14.37
N VAL A 158 2.63 -4.36 13.25
CA VAL A 158 1.37 -5.14 13.14
C VAL A 158 1.43 -5.99 11.88
N TYR A 159 1.20 -7.30 11.98
CA TYR A 159 1.45 -8.20 10.84
C TYR A 159 0.72 -9.55 10.94
N PRO A 160 0.36 -10.17 9.80
CA PRO A 160 -0.05 -11.56 9.75
C PRO A 160 1.15 -12.50 9.93
N HIS A 161 0.94 -13.63 10.59
CA HIS A 161 1.96 -14.66 10.81
C HIS A 161 1.31 -16.05 10.79
N GLU A 162 2.10 -17.12 10.57
CA GLU A 162 1.64 -18.52 10.55
C GLU A 162 0.70 -18.88 9.40
N PHE A 163 0.51 -18.01 8.41
CA PHE A 163 -0.16 -18.36 7.15
C PHE A 163 0.87 -18.91 6.16
N ASP A 164 0.86 -20.22 5.95
CA ASP A 164 1.77 -20.88 5.02
C ASP A 164 1.50 -20.46 3.57
N ASP A 165 2.58 -20.23 2.80
CA ASP A 165 2.57 -19.87 1.38
C ASP A 165 1.69 -18.65 0.99
N MET A 166 1.32 -17.80 1.96
CA MET A 166 0.51 -16.61 1.66
C MET A 166 1.26 -15.60 0.77
N ALA A 167 0.56 -15.02 -0.19
CA ALA A 167 1.09 -13.89 -0.96
C ALA A 167 1.07 -12.62 -0.10
N GLY A 168 2.19 -11.90 -0.05
CA GLY A 168 2.35 -10.69 0.77
C GLY A 168 2.83 -10.94 2.21
N GLY A 169 2.97 -12.19 2.63
CA GLY A 169 3.18 -12.54 4.03
C GLY A 169 4.48 -12.10 4.70
N GLY A 170 5.50 -11.72 3.92
CA GLY A 170 6.75 -11.17 4.45
C GLY A 170 6.69 -9.69 4.84
N GLN A 171 5.59 -8.99 4.52
CA GLN A 171 5.44 -7.57 4.81
C GLN A 171 4.79 -7.34 6.18
N MET A 172 5.28 -6.31 6.86
CA MET A 172 4.74 -5.89 8.16
C MET A 172 4.36 -4.41 8.08
N ILE A 173 3.30 -4.02 8.79
CA ILE A 173 3.13 -2.61 9.15
C ILE A 173 4.23 -2.28 10.15
N THR A 174 5.06 -1.28 9.86
CA THR A 174 6.13 -0.83 10.76
C THR A 174 6.07 0.67 10.98
N ALA A 175 6.30 1.13 12.22
CA ALA A 175 6.41 2.53 12.56
C ALA A 175 7.58 2.80 13.52
N THR A 176 8.30 3.89 13.26
CA THR A 176 9.43 4.38 14.05
C THR A 176 9.33 5.90 14.23
N GLY A 177 10.19 6.46 15.08
CA GLY A 177 10.22 7.87 15.42
C GLY A 177 9.02 8.30 16.27
N THR A 178 8.70 9.60 16.20
CA THR A 178 7.55 10.20 16.88
C THR A 178 6.54 10.64 15.83
N SER A 179 5.33 10.10 15.90
CA SER A 179 4.26 10.42 14.97
C SER A 179 2.91 10.41 15.69
N ASP A 180 2.01 11.30 15.28
CA ASP A 180 0.62 11.20 15.70
C ASP A 180 -0.09 10.04 15.00
N TRP A 181 -1.31 9.72 15.44
CA TRP A 181 -2.11 8.61 14.91
C TRP A 181 -2.13 8.59 13.38
N LYS A 182 -1.65 7.49 12.81
CA LYS A 182 -1.63 7.23 11.38
C LYS A 182 -2.21 5.86 11.09
N GLU A 183 -3.07 5.79 10.10
CA GLU A 183 -3.60 4.53 9.58
C GLU A 183 -2.58 3.87 8.66
N TYR A 184 -2.36 2.59 8.89
CA TYR A 184 -1.56 1.72 8.05
C TYR A 184 -2.41 0.58 7.52
N ARG A 185 -2.06 0.09 6.33
CA ARG A 185 -2.76 -1.00 5.65
C ARG A 185 -1.76 -1.98 5.07
N HIS A 186 -2.07 -3.26 5.19
CA HIS A 186 -1.32 -4.33 4.56
C HIS A 186 -2.30 -5.33 3.95
N VAL A 187 -2.12 -5.63 2.67
CA VAL A 187 -2.96 -6.59 1.94
C VAL A 187 -2.17 -7.87 1.71
N PHE A 188 -2.80 -9.00 2.00
CA PHE A 188 -2.24 -10.34 1.78
C PHE A 188 -3.33 -11.27 1.22
N THR A 189 -2.91 -12.35 0.58
CA THR A 189 -3.82 -13.39 0.06
C THR A 189 -3.40 -14.72 0.64
N THR A 190 -4.33 -15.40 1.33
CA THR A 190 -4.10 -16.72 1.92
C THR A 190 -3.83 -17.78 0.84
N ALA A 191 -3.15 -18.86 1.20
CA ALA A 191 -2.95 -20.02 0.33
C ALA A 191 -4.09 -21.04 0.53
N GLU A 192 -3.82 -22.33 0.30
CA GLU A 192 -4.76 -23.39 0.68
C GLU A 192 -4.93 -23.47 2.20
N ASP A 193 -3.83 -23.34 2.94
CA ASP A 193 -3.90 -23.08 4.37
C ASP A 193 -4.21 -21.60 4.64
N ALA A 194 -5.13 -21.39 5.56
CA ALA A 194 -5.69 -20.08 5.90
C ALA A 194 -5.94 -19.94 7.40
N GLU A 195 -5.30 -20.79 8.21
CA GLU A 195 -5.20 -20.61 9.66
C GLU A 195 -3.92 -19.87 9.98
N GLY A 196 -3.98 -18.97 10.96
CA GLY A 196 -2.83 -18.15 11.32
C GLY A 196 -3.17 -17.19 12.44
N ARG A 197 -2.38 -16.13 12.56
CA ARG A 197 -2.59 -15.11 13.59
C ARG A 197 -2.24 -13.72 13.12
N ILE A 198 -2.89 -12.74 13.73
CA ILE A 198 -2.49 -11.33 13.63
C ILE A 198 -1.72 -10.98 14.89
N ASN A 199 -0.54 -10.38 14.70
CA ASN A 199 0.36 -9.97 15.76
C ASN A 199 0.46 -8.45 15.85
N PHE A 200 0.71 -7.93 17.04
CA PHE A 200 1.30 -6.61 17.24
C PHE A 200 2.38 -6.61 18.33
N ARG A 201 3.42 -5.79 18.16
CA ARG A 201 4.57 -5.69 19.08
C ARG A 201 5.41 -4.43 18.85
N ILE A 202 6.40 -4.21 19.72
CA ILE A 202 7.62 -3.45 19.40
C ILE A 202 8.79 -4.45 19.43
N PHE A 203 9.64 -4.46 18.40
CA PHE A 203 10.87 -5.28 18.38
C PHE A 203 11.99 -4.56 17.64
N GLY A 204 13.24 -4.79 18.04
CA GLY A 204 14.42 -4.15 17.45
C GLY A 204 14.49 -2.64 17.73
N ALA A 205 13.66 -2.14 18.65
CA ALA A 205 13.56 -0.73 19.00
C ALA A 205 13.15 -0.53 20.46
N THR A 206 13.50 0.65 20.99
CA THR A 206 12.95 1.19 22.24
C THR A 206 11.89 2.26 21.93
N GLY A 207 11.17 2.71 22.95
CA GLY A 207 10.16 3.78 22.84
C GLY A 207 8.75 3.29 23.15
N THR A 208 7.76 4.16 22.93
CA THR A 208 6.36 3.86 23.20
C THR A 208 5.55 3.87 21.92
N ALA A 209 4.69 2.88 21.74
CA ALA A 209 3.71 2.86 20.67
C ALA A 209 2.33 2.53 21.21
N TRP A 210 1.33 3.15 20.61
CA TRP A 210 -0.08 2.86 20.82
C TRP A 210 -0.67 2.29 19.54
N PHE A 211 -1.52 1.29 19.70
CA PHE A 211 -2.20 0.57 18.66
C PHE A 211 -3.70 0.68 18.94
N ASP A 212 -4.48 1.02 17.91
CA ASP A 212 -5.91 1.16 18.02
C ASP A 212 -6.59 0.80 16.69
N ASP A 213 -7.88 0.47 16.75
CA ASP A 213 -8.71 0.15 15.60
C ASP A 213 -8.03 -0.84 14.63
N VAL A 214 -7.51 -1.94 15.17
CA VAL A 214 -6.90 -3.03 14.40
C VAL A 214 -8.01 -3.86 13.77
N GLN A 215 -8.00 -3.91 12.44
CA GLN A 215 -9.04 -4.56 11.66
C GLN A 215 -8.46 -5.57 10.69
N LEU A 216 -9.08 -6.73 10.59
CA LEU A 216 -8.85 -7.68 9.51
C LEU A 216 -10.14 -7.82 8.72
N VAL A 217 -10.12 -7.41 7.46
CA VAL A 217 -11.31 -7.40 6.60
C VAL A 217 -11.07 -8.19 5.32
N GLU A 218 -12.10 -8.88 4.84
CA GLU A 218 -12.07 -9.60 3.56
C GLU A 218 -12.05 -8.60 2.39
N GLY A 219 -11.20 -8.88 1.39
CA GLY A 219 -10.99 -8.05 0.20
C GLY A 219 -9.78 -7.13 0.30
N ALA A 220 -9.42 -6.55 -0.86
CA ALA A 220 -8.35 -5.55 -0.97
C ALA A 220 -8.90 -4.14 -0.68
N ALA A 221 -8.61 -3.63 0.51
CA ALA A 221 -8.99 -2.30 0.96
C ALA A 221 -7.78 -1.36 0.97
N ILE A 222 -7.44 -0.83 -0.20
CA ILE A 222 -6.20 -0.07 -0.47
C ILE A 222 -6.59 1.38 -0.72
N ARG A 223 -5.92 2.32 -0.05
CA ARG A 223 -5.98 3.73 -0.43
C ARG A 223 -5.21 3.87 -1.73
N TRP A 224 -5.84 4.34 -2.79
CA TRP A 224 -5.18 4.53 -4.07
C TRP A 224 -5.27 5.99 -4.47
N GLN A 225 -4.27 6.44 -5.21
CA GLN A 225 -4.25 7.72 -5.89
C GLN A 225 -3.87 7.48 -7.34
N VAL A 226 -4.42 8.29 -8.23
CA VAL A 226 -3.98 8.42 -9.61
C VAL A 226 -3.40 9.81 -9.74
N PHE A 227 -2.14 9.89 -10.13
CA PHE A 227 -1.49 11.15 -10.46
C PHE A 227 -1.68 11.44 -11.94
N SER A 228 -1.89 12.70 -12.28
CA SER A 228 -1.93 13.18 -13.66
C SER A 228 -0.87 14.22 -13.92
N ARG A 229 -0.45 14.31 -15.18
CA ARG A 229 0.17 15.53 -15.72
C ARG A 229 -0.38 15.81 -17.11
N GLU A 230 -0.84 17.03 -17.32
CA GLU A 230 -1.30 17.49 -18.63
C GLU A 230 -0.14 17.93 -19.51
N PHE A 231 -0.22 17.57 -20.79
CA PHE A 231 0.67 18.03 -21.84
C PHE A 231 -0.13 18.73 -22.94
N THR A 232 0.54 19.50 -23.81
CA THR A 232 -0.14 20.24 -24.88
C THR A 232 -0.84 19.32 -25.88
N LYS A 233 -0.35 18.10 -26.11
CA LYS A 233 -0.94 17.09 -27.00
C LYS A 233 -1.33 15.79 -26.29
N GLY A 234 -1.41 15.78 -24.96
CA GLY A 234 -1.70 14.55 -24.24
C GLY A 234 -1.99 14.71 -22.75
N LEU A 235 -2.26 13.57 -22.12
CA LEU A 235 -2.47 13.42 -20.68
C LEU A 235 -1.72 12.16 -20.24
N VAL A 236 -1.01 12.26 -19.12
CA VAL A 236 -0.37 11.09 -18.50
C VAL A 236 -1.05 10.82 -17.17
N LEU A 237 -1.40 9.56 -16.92
CA LEU A 237 -1.99 9.08 -15.69
C LEU A 237 -1.14 7.96 -15.10
N VAL A 238 -0.83 8.02 -13.80
CA VAL A 238 -0.03 7.01 -13.09
C VAL A 238 -0.75 6.61 -11.82
N LYS A 239 -1.06 5.31 -11.69
CA LYS A 239 -1.55 4.72 -10.44
C LYS A 239 -0.41 3.90 -9.79
N PRO A 240 0.32 4.47 -8.81
CA PRO A 240 1.38 3.73 -8.14
C PRO A 240 0.82 2.55 -7.36
N ASN A 241 1.65 1.52 -7.17
CA ASN A 241 1.39 0.52 -6.14
C ASN A 241 1.81 1.11 -4.79
N VAL A 242 0.86 1.20 -3.87
CA VAL A 242 1.07 1.69 -2.48
C VAL A 242 0.88 0.57 -1.45
N GLY A 243 1.10 -0.67 -1.87
CA GLY A 243 0.87 -1.90 -1.12
C GLY A 243 -0.17 -2.80 -1.80
N GLY A 244 -0.03 -4.11 -1.59
CA GLY A 244 -0.96 -5.11 -2.10
C GLY A 244 -0.68 -5.58 -3.53
N PRO A 245 -1.59 -6.41 -4.08
CA PRO A 245 -1.38 -7.08 -5.36
C PRO A 245 -1.49 -6.10 -6.55
N THR A 246 -1.17 -6.58 -7.75
CA THR A 246 -1.13 -5.81 -9.01
C THR A 246 -2.13 -6.32 -10.05
N GLY A 247 -2.98 -7.28 -9.68
CA GLY A 247 -3.97 -7.89 -10.55
C GLY A 247 -5.23 -7.03 -10.75
N ASP A 248 -6.18 -7.60 -11.47
CA ASP A 248 -7.43 -6.94 -11.87
C ASP A 248 -8.33 -6.60 -10.66
N GLU A 249 -8.14 -7.27 -9.52
CA GLU A 249 -8.78 -6.95 -8.24
C GLU A 249 -8.45 -5.54 -7.74
N THR A 250 -7.40 -4.92 -8.28
CA THR A 250 -7.00 -3.54 -7.95
C THR A 250 -7.47 -2.51 -8.96
N ALA A 251 -8.17 -2.92 -10.02
CA ALA A 251 -8.53 -2.06 -11.15
C ALA A 251 -9.53 -0.94 -10.76
N THR A 252 -9.27 0.29 -11.18
CA THR A 252 -10.18 1.44 -11.00
C THR A 252 -10.41 2.15 -12.32
N THR A 253 -11.66 2.50 -12.61
CA THR A 253 -12.05 3.17 -13.87
C THR A 253 -12.14 4.68 -13.67
N HIS A 254 -11.55 5.43 -14.59
CA HIS A 254 -11.40 6.87 -14.52
C HIS A 254 -11.91 7.52 -15.81
N LYS A 255 -12.92 8.39 -15.69
CA LYS A 255 -13.43 9.16 -16.83
C LYS A 255 -12.40 10.18 -17.29
N LEU A 256 -12.23 10.28 -18.59
CA LEU A 256 -11.31 11.23 -19.22
C LEU A 256 -12.06 12.52 -19.58
N PRO A 257 -11.39 13.68 -19.52
CA PRO A 257 -12.03 14.97 -19.79
C PRO A 257 -12.42 15.16 -21.26
N VAL A 258 -11.76 14.44 -22.17
CA VAL A 258 -12.03 14.38 -23.61
C VAL A 258 -11.69 12.97 -24.13
N LEU A 259 -11.97 12.69 -25.40
CA LEU A 259 -11.48 11.47 -26.04
C LEU A 259 -9.96 11.52 -26.21
N PHE A 260 -9.30 10.46 -25.80
CA PHE A 260 -7.87 10.24 -26.02
C PHE A 260 -7.62 8.91 -26.73
N ARG A 261 -6.45 8.77 -27.35
CA ARG A 261 -5.96 7.49 -27.87
C ARG A 261 -4.83 7.00 -26.97
N PRO A 262 -4.92 5.78 -26.38
CA PRO A 262 -3.88 5.27 -25.53
C PRO A 262 -2.65 4.90 -26.36
N LEU A 263 -1.48 5.35 -25.91
CA LEU A 263 -0.19 5.00 -26.49
C LEU A 263 0.26 3.62 -26.00
N ARG A 264 0.62 2.76 -26.95
CA ARG A 264 1.14 1.41 -26.69
C ARG A 264 2.67 1.42 -26.65
N ALA A 265 3.26 0.40 -26.04
CA ALA A 265 4.71 0.27 -25.93
C ALA A 265 5.42 0.23 -27.30
N ASP A 266 4.77 -0.31 -28.33
CA ASP A 266 5.29 -0.32 -29.71
C ASP A 266 5.20 1.06 -30.42
N GLY A 267 4.73 2.10 -29.74
CA GLY A 267 4.57 3.46 -30.25
C GLY A 267 3.27 3.70 -31.02
N THR A 268 2.44 2.67 -31.21
CA THR A 268 1.15 2.80 -31.89
C THR A 268 0.08 3.39 -30.96
N LEU A 269 -0.93 4.03 -31.56
CA LEU A 269 -2.10 4.52 -30.83
C LEU A 269 -3.25 3.52 -30.95
N GLY A 270 -3.89 3.24 -29.82
CA GLY A 270 -5.14 2.48 -29.77
C GLY A 270 -6.35 3.30 -30.26
N ASP A 271 -7.52 2.70 -30.10
CA ASP A 271 -8.79 3.36 -30.39
C ASP A 271 -9.09 4.48 -29.38
N ALA A 272 -9.97 5.40 -29.77
CA ALA A 272 -10.36 6.49 -28.91
C ALA A 272 -11.15 5.97 -27.70
N ILE A 273 -10.77 6.43 -26.50
CA ILE A 273 -11.39 6.07 -25.23
C ILE A 273 -11.86 7.31 -24.48
N SER A 274 -12.99 7.19 -23.78
CA SER A 274 -13.55 8.20 -22.88
C SER A 274 -13.29 7.90 -21.40
N GLU A 275 -12.75 6.72 -21.10
CA GLU A 275 -12.37 6.28 -19.77
C GLU A 275 -11.17 5.35 -19.85
N VAL A 276 -10.41 5.26 -18.78
CA VAL A 276 -9.27 4.36 -18.64
C VAL A 276 -9.41 3.53 -17.38
N ASN A 277 -9.06 2.25 -17.48
CA ASN A 277 -8.98 1.37 -16.33
C ASN A 277 -7.50 1.20 -15.92
N LEU A 278 -7.19 1.41 -14.64
CA LEU A 278 -5.84 1.33 -14.09
C LEU A 278 -5.78 0.42 -12.85
N ARG A 279 -4.90 -0.57 -12.88
CA ARG A 279 -4.52 -1.41 -11.73
C ARG A 279 -3.39 -0.76 -10.92
N ASN A 280 -3.07 -1.33 -9.76
CA ASN A 280 -1.89 -0.94 -8.99
C ASN A 280 -0.61 -1.13 -9.81
N ALA A 281 0.30 -0.15 -9.82
CA ALA A 281 1.46 -0.15 -10.73
C ALA A 281 1.05 -0.25 -12.21
N GLU A 282 0.07 0.55 -12.61
CA GLU A 282 -0.31 0.73 -14.01
C GLU A 282 -0.46 2.21 -14.33
N ALA A 283 -0.23 2.54 -15.60
CA ALA A 283 -0.25 3.91 -16.08
C ALA A 283 -0.76 3.97 -17.53
N ALA A 284 -1.18 5.15 -17.93
CA ALA A 284 -1.59 5.43 -19.30
C ALA A 284 -0.93 6.72 -19.79
N VAL A 285 -0.31 6.65 -20.97
CA VAL A 285 0.07 7.81 -21.76
C VAL A 285 -0.98 7.96 -22.85
N LEU A 286 -1.66 9.11 -22.86
CA LEU A 286 -2.86 9.34 -23.64
C LEU A 286 -2.61 10.48 -24.63
N ALA A 287 -2.61 10.19 -25.93
CA ALA A 287 -2.50 11.19 -26.97
C ALA A 287 -3.87 11.86 -27.19
N ARG A 288 -3.90 13.20 -27.17
CA ARG A 288 -5.11 13.98 -27.42
C ARG A 288 -5.47 13.86 -28.91
N GLN A 289 -6.76 13.73 -29.22
CA GLN A 289 -7.17 13.84 -30.61
C GLN A 289 -6.85 15.25 -31.15
N PRO A 290 -6.32 15.37 -32.37
CA PRO A 290 -6.15 16.66 -33.03
C PRO A 290 -7.50 17.37 -33.26
#